data_AF-A0A0E0LMW9-F1
#
_entry.id   AF-A0A0E0LMW9-F1
#
_cell.length_a   1.000
_cell.length_b   1.000
_cell.length_c   1.000
_cell.angle_alpha   90.00
_cell.angle_beta   90.00
_cell.angle_gamma   90.00
#
_symmetry.space_group_name_H-M   'P 1'
#
loop_
_entity.id
_entity.type
_entity.pdbx_description
1 polymer ?
#
loop_
_entity_poly.entity_id
_entity_poly.type
_entity_poly.pdbx_seq_one_letter_code
_entity_poly.pdbx_strand_id
1 'polypeptide(L)' 'MNPGVSDEQLKEMVERGMSELHGAVLELEDVARAAVYLASDEAKFVTGQNHVVDGGFTVGKPMDMRLPR' A
#
# COMPACT_ATOMS: atom_id res chain seq x y z
N MET A 1 -18.79 -0.35 9.76
CA MET A 1 -17.68 -0.98 10.49
C MET A 1 -18.22 -2.17 11.25
N ASN A 2 -17.49 -3.29 11.26
CA ASN A 2 -17.85 -4.45 12.08
C ASN A 2 -17.61 -4.08 13.56
N PRO A 3 -18.64 -4.08 14.42
CA PRO A 3 -18.52 -3.63 15.81
C PRO A 3 -17.58 -4.49 16.70
N GLY A 4 -17.01 -5.59 16.18
CA GLY A 4 -16.07 -6.46 16.89
C GLY A 4 -14.58 -6.27 16.54
N VAL A 5 -14.20 -5.28 15.72
CA VAL A 5 -12.79 -5.01 15.36
C VAL A 5 -12.34 -3.74 16.07
N SER A 6 -11.26 -3.83 16.86
CA SER A 6 -10.66 -2.64 17.50
C SER A 6 -9.88 -1.79 16.50
N ASP A 7 -9.61 -0.53 16.85
CA ASP A 7 -8.82 0.38 16.01
C ASP A 7 -7.39 -0.16 15.79
N GLU A 8 -6.80 -0.84 16.77
CA GLU A 8 -5.50 -1.49 16.64
C GLU A 8 -5.54 -2.65 15.67
N GLN A 9 -6.57 -3.51 15.75
CA GLN A 9 -6.75 -4.61 14.82
C GLN A 9 -6.99 -4.11 13.39
N LEU A 10 -7.73 -3.00 13.26
CA LEU A 10 -7.93 -2.33 11.98
C LEU A 10 -6.61 -1.78 11.43
N LYS A 11 -5.81 -1.13 12.27
CA LYS A 11 -4.49 -0.60 11.90
C LYS A 11 -3.55 -1.71 11.44
N GLU A 12 -3.46 -2.80 12.19
CA GLU A 12 -2.63 -3.96 11.82
C GLU A 12 -3.08 -4.60 10.50
N MET A 13 -4.39 -4.76 10.31
CA MET A 13 -4.96 -5.28 9.07
C MET A 13 -4.58 -4.39 7.88
N VAL A 14 -4.66 -3.06 8.02
CA VAL A 14 -4.31 -2.12 6.95
C VAL A 14 -2.81 -2.09 6.69
N GLU A 15 -1.99 -1.98 7.73
CA GLU A 15 -0.54 -1.81 7.60
C GLU A 15 0.19 -3.09 7.16
N ARG A 16 -0.31 -4.26 7.56
CA ARG A 16 0.40 -5.54 7.36
C ARG A 16 -0.39 -6.59 6.60
N GLY A 17 -1.73 -6.53 6.65
CA GLY A 17 -2.59 -7.53 6.03
C GLY A 17 -3.00 -7.23 4.60
N MET A 18 -2.95 -5.96 4.17
CA MET A 18 -3.40 -5.53 2.83
C MET A 18 -2.26 -5.28 1.84
N SER A 19 -1.01 -5.27 2.30
CA SER A 19 0.18 -5.08 1.48
C SER A 19 0.76 -6.42 1.04
N GLU A 20 1.20 -6.50 -0.22
CA GLU A 20 1.95 -7.64 -0.76
C GLU A 20 3.44 -7.57 -0.37
N LEU A 21 3.90 -6.43 0.13
CA LEU A 21 5.27 -6.25 0.60
C LEU A 21 5.39 -6.71 2.05
N HIS A 22 5.71 -7.99 2.24
CA HIS A 22 5.86 -8.57 3.57
C HIS A 22 6.88 -7.81 4.42
N GLY A 23 6.44 -7.33 5.60
CA GLY A 23 7.29 -6.66 6.58
C GLY A 23 7.49 -5.17 6.34
N ALA A 24 7.04 -4.62 5.20
CA ALA A 24 7.06 -3.20 4.92
C ALA A 24 5.71 -2.57 5.24
N VAL A 25 5.74 -1.41 5.91
CA VAL A 25 4.59 -0.53 6.09
C VAL A 25 4.77 0.65 5.15
N LEU A 26 3.71 1.05 4.45
CA LEU A 26 3.75 2.24 3.60
C LEU A 26 3.90 3.48 4.47
N GLU A 27 4.95 4.26 4.25
CA GLU A 27 5.21 5.51 4.97
C GLU A 27 5.03 6.73 4.05
N LEU A 28 5.00 7.93 4.64
CA LEU A 28 4.87 9.19 3.89
C LEU A 28 6.01 9.37 2.89
N GLU A 29 7.20 8.91 3.26
CA GLU A 29 8.41 8.99 2.48
C GLU A 29 8.36 8.12 1.22
N ASP A 30 7.57 7.04 1.19
CA ASP A 30 7.39 6.23 -0.02
C ASP A 30 6.66 7.01 -1.11
N VAL A 31 5.61 7.74 -0.74
CA VAL A 31 4.88 8.63 -1.64
C VAL A 31 5.78 9.78 -2.09
N ALA A 32 6.53 10.38 -1.16
CA ALA A 32 7.47 11.46 -1.48
C ALA A 32 8.57 11.00 -2.45
N ARG A 33 9.15 9.81 -2.24
CA ARG A 33 10.15 9.22 -3.14
C ARG A 33 9.57 8.91 -4.51
N ALA A 34 8.35 8.40 -4.59
CA ALA A 34 7.66 8.19 -5.87
C ALA A 34 7.47 9.51 -6.62
N ALA A 35 7.09 10.58 -5.92
CA ALA A 35 6.97 11.92 -6.51
C ALA A 35 8.32 12.46 -7.02
N VAL A 36 9.40 12.28 -6.24
CA VAL A 36 10.77 12.66 -6.64
C VAL A 36 11.19 11.90 -7.90
N TYR A 37 10.95 10.59 -7.96
CA TYR A 37 11.22 9.79 -9.17
C TYR A 37 10.46 10.34 -10.39
N LEU A 38 9.15 10.58 -10.26
CA LEU A 38 8.31 11.09 -11.35
C LEU A 38 8.71 12.50 -11.82
N ALA A 39 9.26 13.32 -10.92
CA ALA A 39 9.77 14.65 -11.25
C ALA A 39 11.19 14.65 -11.85
N SER A 40 11.87 13.50 -11.87
CA SER A 40 13.25 13.38 -12.33
C SER A 40 13.37 13.06 -13.82
N ASP A 41 14.57 13.21 -14.37
CA ASP A 41 14.90 12.81 -15.75
C ASP A 41 14.75 11.29 -15.98
N GLU A 42 14.76 10.48 -14.92
CA GLU A 42 14.57 9.03 -15.01
C GLU A 42 13.15 8.68 -15.47
N ALA A 43 12.18 9.56 -15.24
CA ALA A 43 10.78 9.38 -15.63
C ALA A 43 10.43 10.09 -16.95
N LYS A 44 11.41 10.49 -17.79
CA LYS A 44 11.19 11.34 -18.99
C LYS A 44 10.14 10.85 -20.00
N PHE A 45 9.78 9.56 -19.98
CA PHE A 45 8.77 8.97 -20.88
C PHE A 45 7.57 8.39 -20.14
N VAL A 46 7.44 8.66 -18.84
CA VAL A 46 6.35 8.22 -17.97
C VAL A 46 5.43 9.41 -17.76
N THR A 47 4.33 9.46 -18.51
CA THR A 47 3.36 10.58 -18.44
C THR A 47 1.94 10.10 -18.70
N GLY A 48 0.95 10.87 -18.21
CA GLY A 48 -0.47 10.61 -18.42
C GLY A 48 -1.03 9.40 -17.66
N GLN A 49 -0.31 8.87 -16.67
CA GLN A 49 -0.71 7.72 -15.86
C GLN A 49 -0.94 8.13 -14.40
N ASN A 50 -1.88 7.45 -13.73
CA ASN A 50 -1.97 7.48 -12.28
C ASN A 50 -1.01 6.43 -11.70
N HIS A 51 -0.08 6.86 -10.84
CA HIS A 51 0.84 5.96 -10.16
C HIS A 51 0.29 5.57 -8.79
N VAL A 52 -0.13 4.32 -8.64
CA VAL A 52 -0.62 3.77 -7.37
C VAL A 52 0.58 3.37 -6.50
N VAL A 53 0.57 3.84 -5.25
CA VAL A 53 1.60 3.54 -4.24
C VAL A 53 0.90 2.99 -2.99
N ASP A 54 0.64 1.70 -2.97
CA ASP A 54 -0.23 1.06 -1.97
C ASP A 54 0.26 -0.32 -1.50
N GLY A 55 1.54 -0.64 -1.72
CA GLY A 55 2.09 -1.94 -1.38
C GLY A 55 1.53 -3.10 -2.23
N GLY A 56 0.88 -2.82 -3.36
CA GLY A 56 0.33 -3.84 -4.26
C GLY A 56 -1.11 -4.23 -3.95
N PHE A 57 -1.80 -3.53 -3.04
CA PHE A 57 -3.19 -3.81 -2.68
C PHE A 57 -4.13 -3.80 -3.91
N THR A 58 -3.97 -2.83 -4.80
CA THR A 58 -4.87 -2.64 -5.97
C THR A 58 -4.73 -3.74 -7.04
N VAL A 59 -3.72 -4.62 -6.97
CA VAL A 59 -3.52 -5.66 -7.99
C VAL A 59 -4.59 -6.78 -7.95
N GLY A 60 -5.51 -6.73 -6.99
CA GLY A 60 -6.76 -7.49 -7.02
C GLY A 60 -6.63 -8.99 -6.74
N LYS A 61 -5.60 -9.42 -5.99
CA LYS A 61 -5.50 -10.82 -5.55
C LYS A 61 -6.57 -11.16 -4.51
N PRO A 62 -6.96 -12.45 -4.38
CA PRO A 62 -7.87 -12.86 -3.32
C PRO A 62 -7.25 -12.52 -1.97
N MET A 63 -7.92 -11.65 -1.20
CA MET A 63 -7.54 -11.37 0.17
C MET A 63 -7.56 -12.69 0.95
N ASP A 64 -6.43 -13.12 1.50
CA ASP A 64 -6.42 -14.23 2.46
C ASP A 64 -7.05 -13.73 3.75
N MET A 65 -8.38 -13.81 3.83
CA MET A 65 -9.17 -13.41 5.01
C MET A 65 -9.06 -14.41 6.16
N ARG A 66 -8.12 -15.37 6.11
CA ARG A 66 -7.81 -16.22 7.26
C ARG A 66 -7.07 -15.37 8.28
N LEU A 67 -7.77 -14.96 9.33
CA LEU A 67 -7.16 -14.34 10.50
C LEU A 67 -5.98 -15.20 10.99
N PRO A 68 -4.83 -14.60 11.36
CA PRO A 68 -3.76 -15.34 12.01
C PRO A 68 -4.34 -16.05 13.25
N ARG A 69 -3.99 -17.33 13.41
CA ARG A 69 -4.38 -18.11 14.59
C ARG A 69 -3.60 -17.69 15.81
#